data_AF-A0A7K3W7A0-F1
#
_entry.id   AF-A0A7K3W7A0-F1
#
_cell.length_a   1.000
_cell.length_b   1.000
_cell.length_c   1.000
_cell.angle_alpha   90.00
_cell.angle_beta   90.00
_cell.angle_gamma   90.00
#
_symmetry.space_group_name_H-M   'P 1'
#
loop_
_entity.id
_entity.type
_entity.pdbx_description
1 polymer ?
#
loop_
_entity_poly.entity_id
_entity_poly.type
_entity_poly.pdbx_seq_one_letter_code
_entity_poly.pdbx_strand_id
1 'polypeptide(L)'
;YNGFTMCTGSYGVRADNDLVQMIETFGDRIHFTHLRATCREDNPKTFHEAAHLGGDVNMVAVVDAILAEEVRRKHAGDVRPIPFRPDHGHQMLDDLRKKT
;
A
#
# COMPACT_ATOMS: atom_id res chain seq x y z
N TYR A 1 2.15 -11.24 -18.06
CA TYR A 1 2.57 -12.05 -16.90
C TYR A 1 3.64 -11.40 -16.02
N ASN A 2 4.40 -10.39 -16.48
CA ASN A 2 5.35 -9.67 -15.62
C ASN A 2 4.68 -8.42 -15.00
N GLY A 3 4.55 -8.35 -13.68
CA GLY A 3 3.89 -7.25 -12.98
C GLY A 3 4.36 -7.09 -11.54
N PHE A 4 3.68 -6.23 -10.80
CA PHE A 4 4.09 -5.81 -9.45
C PHE A 4 3.01 -6.09 -8.41
N THR A 5 3.46 -6.35 -7.19
CA THR A 5 2.68 -6.08 -5.99
C THR A 5 3.05 -4.69 -5.49
N MET A 6 2.10 -3.77 -5.45
CA MET A 6 2.31 -2.45 -4.84
C MET A 6 2.15 -2.55 -3.34
N CYS A 7 3.27 -2.72 -2.62
CA CYS A 7 3.29 -2.74 -1.17
C CYS A 7 3.69 -1.37 -0.61
N THR A 8 2.68 -0.63 -0.19
CA THR A 8 2.79 0.76 0.30
C THR A 8 3.66 0.85 1.55
N GLY A 9 3.52 -0.07 2.51
CA GLY A 9 4.38 -0.08 3.70
C GLY A 9 5.80 -0.60 3.48
N SER A 10 6.13 -1.17 2.32
CA SER A 10 7.52 -1.49 1.95
C SER A 10 8.16 -0.32 1.21
N TYR A 11 7.54 0.12 0.11
CA TYR A 11 8.07 1.23 -0.68
C TYR A 11 8.05 2.56 0.09
N GLY A 12 7.04 2.78 0.94
CA GLY A 12 6.88 4.01 1.72
C GLY A 12 7.89 4.19 2.86
N VAL A 13 8.75 3.20 3.15
CA VAL A 13 9.83 3.34 4.14
C VAL A 13 10.77 4.47 3.75
N ARG A 14 11.12 4.59 2.46
CA ARG A 14 11.98 5.66 1.99
C ARG A 14 11.15 6.85 1.52
N ALA A 15 11.50 8.04 1.99
CA ALA A 15 10.79 9.27 1.67
C ALA A 15 10.91 9.72 0.20
N ASP A 16 11.89 9.18 -0.55
CA ASP A 16 12.10 9.48 -1.96
C ASP A 16 11.25 8.63 -2.92
N ASN A 17 10.50 7.65 -2.40
CA ASN A 17 9.53 6.90 -3.19
C ASN A 17 8.17 7.61 -3.19
N ASP A 18 7.83 8.24 -4.31
CA ASP A 18 6.48 8.75 -4.54
C ASP A 18 5.54 7.61 -4.94
N LEU A 19 4.78 7.11 -3.96
CA LEU A 19 3.88 5.97 -4.15
C LEU A 19 2.76 6.24 -5.17
N VAL A 20 2.24 7.48 -5.21
CA VAL A 20 1.18 7.85 -6.15
C VAL A 20 1.73 7.86 -7.56
N GLN A 21 2.89 8.50 -7.77
CA GLN A 21 3.54 8.50 -9.08
C GLN A 21 3.92 7.10 -9.54
N MET A 22 4.35 6.21 -8.63
CA MET A 22 4.62 4.81 -8.96
C MET A 22 3.35 4.08 -9.44
N ILE A 23 2.20 4.33 -8.80
CA ILE A 23 0.90 3.76 -9.22
C ILE A 23 0.49 4.32 -10.59
N GLU A 24 0.61 5.62 -10.80
CA GLU A 24 0.27 6.26 -12.07
C GLU A 24 1.17 5.77 -13.22
N THR A 25 2.46 5.56 -12.96
CA THR A 25 3.45 5.15 -13.97
C THR A 25 3.34 3.68 -14.33
N PHE A 26 3.10 2.81 -13.34
CA PHE A 26 3.15 1.35 -13.51
C PHE A 26 1.80 0.67 -13.28
N GLY A 27 0.71 1.45 -13.24
CA GLY A 27 -0.63 1.02 -12.87
C GLY A 27 -1.12 -0.17 -13.67
N ASP A 28 -0.87 -0.20 -14.98
CA ASP A 28 -1.25 -1.28 -15.90
C ASP A 28 -0.62 -2.64 -15.54
N ARG A 29 0.47 -2.63 -14.76
CA ARG A 29 1.22 -3.82 -14.34
C ARG A 29 1.08 -4.13 -12.85
N ILE A 30 0.33 -3.34 -12.08
CA ILE A 30 0.03 -3.67 -10.68
C ILE A 30 -1.06 -4.74 -10.66
N HIS A 31 -0.75 -5.92 -10.13
CA HIS A 31 -1.69 -7.04 -10.11
C HIS A 31 -2.20 -7.37 -8.70
N PHE A 32 -1.59 -6.77 -7.67
CA PHE A 32 -1.98 -6.92 -6.28
C PHE A 32 -1.47 -5.73 -5.46
N THR A 33 -2.12 -5.41 -4.35
CA THR A 33 -1.67 -4.35 -3.44
C THR A 33 -1.64 -4.83 -1.99
N HIS A 34 -0.64 -4.35 -1.25
CA HIS A 34 -0.63 -4.39 0.22
C HIS A 34 -0.83 -2.95 0.69
N LEU A 35 -1.95 -2.71 1.37
CA LEU A 35 -2.32 -1.38 1.85
C LEU A 35 -2.10 -1.33 3.36
N ARG A 36 -0.90 -0.90 3.78
CA ARG A 36 -0.50 -0.63 5.17
C ARG A 36 0.45 0.56 5.20
N ALA A 37 0.76 1.08 6.39
CA ALA A 37 1.67 2.21 6.54
C ALA A 37 2.76 1.91 7.57
N THR A 38 3.95 2.45 7.33
CA THR A 38 5.00 2.58 8.35
C THR A 38 5.09 4.04 8.79
N CYS A 39 5.74 4.29 9.92
CA CYS A 39 6.09 5.63 10.38
C CYS A 39 7.60 5.66 10.67
N ARG A 40 8.33 6.52 9.98
CA ARG A 40 9.74 6.80 10.25
C ARG A 40 9.89 7.55 11.57
N GLU A 41 10.98 7.25 12.26
CA GLU A 41 11.35 7.92 13.50
C GLU A 41 12.41 9.02 13.23
N ASP A 42 12.96 9.61 14.29
CA ASP A 42 13.98 10.66 14.20
C ASP A 42 15.18 10.26 13.33
N ASN A 43 15.59 8.99 13.42
CA ASN A 43 16.49 8.40 12.43
C ASN A 43 15.65 7.92 11.23
N PRO A 44 15.82 8.49 10.03
CA PRO A 44 14.98 8.17 8.87
C PRO A 44 15.15 6.74 8.34
N LYS A 45 16.13 5.98 8.86
CA LYS A 45 16.32 4.55 8.56
C LYS A 45 15.68 3.63 9.61
N THR A 46 15.16 4.20 10.69
CA THR A 46 14.37 3.52 11.72
C THR A 46 12.89 3.81 11.46
N PHE A 47 12.06 2.78 11.53
CA PHE A 47 10.63 2.89 11.36
C PHE A 47 9.91 1.79 12.15
N HIS A 48 8.63 2.02 12.44
CA HIS A 48 7.72 1.01 12.97
C HIS A 48 6.49 0.86 12.07
N GLU A 49 5.78 -0.26 12.21
CA GLU A 49 4.46 -0.43 11.60
C GLU A 49 3.47 0.55 12.25
N ALA A 50 2.79 1.36 11.46
CA ALA A 50 1.82 2.33 11.95
C ALA A 50 0.39 1.79 11.86
N ALA A 51 -0.56 2.46 12.51
CA ALA A 51 -1.96 2.28 12.13
C ALA A 51 -2.13 2.64 10.64
N HIS A 52 -3.01 1.92 9.92
CA HIS A 52 -3.11 2.02 8.46
C HIS A 52 -3.29 3.45 7.91
N LEU A 53 -3.92 4.34 8.68
CA LEU A 53 -4.17 5.74 8.33
C LEU A 53 -3.32 6.74 9.13
N GLY A 54 -2.40 6.26 9.97
CA GLY A 54 -1.62 7.07 10.91
C GLY A 54 -0.10 7.02 10.69
N GLY A 55 0.35 6.58 9.52
CA GLY A 55 1.77 6.55 9.16
C GLY A 55 2.14 7.54 8.06
N ASP A 56 3.31 7.34 7.46
CA ASP A 56 3.88 8.17 6.40
C ASP A 56 3.15 8.04 5.04
N VAL A 57 2.36 6.98 4.88
CA VAL A 57 1.62 6.73 3.64
C VAL A 57 0.35 7.58 3.63
N ASN A 58 0.22 8.46 2.64
CA ASN A 58 -1.05 9.11 2.35
C ASN A 58 -2.01 8.09 1.72
N MET A 59 -2.67 7.31 2.58
CA MET A 59 -3.49 6.18 2.16
C MET A 59 -4.68 6.59 1.29
N VAL A 60 -5.24 7.79 1.52
CA VAL A 60 -6.33 8.33 0.69
C VAL A 60 -5.85 8.52 -0.75
N ALA A 61 -4.74 9.25 -0.95
CA ALA A 61 -4.20 9.49 -2.28
C ALA A 61 -3.77 8.20 -3.00
N VAL A 62 -3.21 7.23 -2.25
CA VAL A 62 -2.86 5.91 -2.79
C VAL A 62 -4.09 5.15 -3.28
N VAL A 63 -5.16 5.09 -2.48
CA VAL A 63 -6.40 4.41 -2.85
C VAL A 63 -7.05 5.11 -4.04
N ASP A 64 -7.07 6.45 -4.06
CA ASP A 64 -7.59 7.22 -5.19
C ASP A 64 -6.85 6.89 -6.50
N ALA A 65 -5.52 6.78 -6.46
CA ALA A 65 -4.72 6.40 -7.64
C ALA A 65 -5.00 4.96 -8.11
N ILE A 66 -5.19 4.01 -7.19
CA ILE A 66 -5.57 2.63 -7.52
C ILE A 66 -6.96 2.59 -8.18
N LEU A 67 -7.94 3.30 -7.62
CA LEU A 67 -9.29 3.37 -8.17
C LEU A 67 -9.30 4.04 -9.56
N ALA A 68 -8.50 5.08 -9.76
CA ALA A 68 -8.33 5.70 -11.07
C ALA A 68 -7.77 4.71 -12.10
N GLU A 69 -6.79 3.87 -11.73
CA GLU A 69 -6.28 2.82 -12.62
C GLU A 69 -7.34 1.75 -12.91
N GLU A 70 -8.11 1.29 -11.92
CA GLU A 70 -9.22 0.35 -12.16
C GLU A 70 -10.26 0.93 -13.13
N VAL A 71 -10.61 2.21 -12.96
CA VAL A 71 -11.50 2.92 -13.88
C VAL A 71 -10.90 3.01 -15.29
N ARG A 72 -9.62 3.31 -15.42
CA ARG A 72 -8.92 3.35 -16.72
C ARG A 72 -8.95 1.98 -17.41
N ARG A 73 -8.65 0.90 -16.68
CA ARG A 73 -8.73 -0.49 -17.20
C ARG A 73 -10.13 -0.82 -17.70
N LYS A 74 -11.15 -0.48 -16.91
CA LYS A 74 -12.55 -0.70 -17.28
C LYS A 74 -12.92 -0.02 -18.59
N HIS A 75 -12.49 1.23 -18.80
CA HIS A 75 -12.70 1.94 -20.07
C HIS A 75 -11.94 1.31 -21.24
N ALA A 76 -10.81 0.64 -20.99
CA ALA A 76 -10.05 -0.11 -21.98
C ALA A 76 -10.54 -1.56 -22.20
N GLY A 77 -11.64 -1.97 -21.54
CA GLY A 77 -12.24 -3.30 -21.68
C GLY A 77 -11.69 -4.36 -20.71
N ASP A 78 -10.78 -4.00 -19.81
CA ASP A 78 -10.30 -4.88 -18.74
C ASP A 78 -11.06 -4.60 -17.44
N VAL A 79 -11.95 -5.53 -17.06
CA VAL A 79 -12.83 -5.38 -15.89
C VAL A 79 -12.27 -6.03 -14.62
N ARG A 80 -11.03 -6.54 -14.66
CA ARG A 80 -10.41 -7.19 -13.51
C ARG A 80 -10.01 -6.14 -12.46
N PRO A 81 -10.50 -6.23 -11.21
CA PRO A 81 -10.06 -5.34 -10.14
C PRO A 81 -8.60 -5.63 -9.73
N ILE A 82 -8.00 -4.71 -9.00
CA ILE A 82 -6.71 -4.88 -8.33
C ILE A 82 -7.02 -5.38 -6.90
N PRO A 83 -6.85 -6.69 -6.61
CA PRO A 83 -7.07 -7.18 -5.25
C PRO A 83 -6.11 -6.52 -4.27
N PHE A 84 -6.55 -6.41 -3.01
CA PHE A 84 -5.74 -5.86 -1.93
C PHE A 84 -5.87 -6.68 -0.64
N ARG A 85 -4.89 -6.53 0.26
CA ARG A 85 -4.98 -6.99 1.65
C ARG A 85 -4.38 -5.95 2.60
N PRO A 86 -4.79 -5.92 3.88
CA PRO A 86 -4.26 -4.97 4.88
C PRO A 86 -2.80 -5.24 5.29
N ASP A 87 -2.21 -6.34 4.80
CA ASP A 87 -0.84 -6.77 4.99
C ASP A 87 -0.45 -7.13 6.43
N HIS A 88 -0.10 -6.15 7.24
CA HIS A 88 0.21 -6.30 8.66
C HIS A 88 -0.87 -5.60 9.50
N GLY A 89 -1.04 -6.07 10.73
CA GLY A 89 -1.89 -5.44 11.73
C GLY A 89 -1.20 -5.50 13.08
N HIS A 90 -1.42 -4.50 13.91
CA HIS A 90 -0.94 -4.55 15.29
C HIS A 90 -1.62 -5.67 16.04
N GLN A 91 -0.85 -6.37 16.88
CA GLN A 91 -1.43 -7.26 17.87
C GLN A 91 -2.23 -6.42 18.87
N MET A 92 -3.51 -6.72 19.04
CA MET A 92 -4.40 -5.93 19.88
C MET A 92 -5.50 -6.80 20.51
N LEU A 93 -6.14 -6.27 21.55
CA LEU A 93 -7.20 -6.96 22.30
C LEU A 93 -6.76 -8.37 22.73
N ASP A 94 -7.59 -9.39 22.47
CA ASP A 94 -7.36 -10.78 22.84
C ASP A 94 -6.08 -11.36 22.20
N ASP A 95 -5.64 -10.80 21.07
CA ASP A 95 -4.43 -11.27 20.39
C ASP A 95 -3.21 -11.15 21.28
N LEU A 96 -3.14 -10.15 22.19
CA LEU A 96 -2.02 -9.93 23.12
C LEU A 96 -1.81 -11.09 24.11
N ARG A 97 -2.83 -11.94 24.29
CA ARG A 97 -2.79 -13.07 25.21
C ARG A 97 -2.59 -14.41 24.49
N LYS A 98 -2.55 -14.42 23.16
CA LYS A 98 -2.28 -15.62 22.38
C LYS A 98 -0.84 -16.06 22.62
N LYS A 99 -0.65 -17.34 22.93
CA LYS A 99 0.65 -18.00 22.83
C LYS A 99 0.73 -18.65 21.47
N THR A 100 1.67 -18.20 20.65
CA THR A 100 1.98 -18.73 19.31
C THR A 100 3.20 -19.63 19.36
#